data_AF-A0A225UNI9-F1
#
_entry.id   AF-A0A225UNI9-F1
#
_cell.length_a   1.000
_cell.length_b   1.000
_cell.length_c   1.000
_cell.angle_alpha   90.00
_cell.angle_beta   90.00
_cell.angle_gamma   90.00
#
_symmetry.space_group_name_H-M   'P 1'
#
loop_
_entity.id
_entity.type
_entity.pdbx_description
1 polymer ?
#
loop_
_entity_poly.entity_id
_entity_poly.type
_entity_poly.pdbx_seq_one_letter_code
_entity_poly.pdbx_strand_id
1 'polypeptide(L)'
;MPGTLRNTEYSEMMNIVIGMTTRWVAEAIETQYKVASNLDISAGYSFKDMGDHVISNENHEHQLQKDTLQCNCEFSQTMKLPCHHAMVYKRSTGSAFIVTLSSIEPRYVQIYRGIVQASSRYLAYLFACGRSADGLAKLYAAPTK
;
A
#
# COMPACT_ATOMS: atom_id res chain seq x y z
N MET A 1 -13.77 10.06 16.10
CA MET A 1 -13.96 9.76 14.67
C MET A 1 -12.57 9.70 14.03
N PRO A 2 -12.17 8.63 13.34
CA PRO A 2 -10.94 8.66 12.56
C PRO A 2 -11.20 9.61 11.40
N GLY A 3 -10.76 10.86 11.56
CA GLY A 3 -10.83 11.86 10.51
C GLY A 3 -10.06 11.32 9.31
N THR A 4 -10.72 11.27 8.17
CA THR A 4 -10.10 10.97 6.88
C THR A 4 -9.08 12.07 6.63
N LEU A 5 -7.85 11.83 7.07
CA LEU A 5 -6.78 12.83 7.06
C LEU A 5 -6.53 13.15 5.59
N ARG A 6 -7.00 14.31 5.14
CA ARG A 6 -6.88 14.77 3.76
C ARG A 6 -5.91 15.93 3.72
N ASN A 7 -4.98 15.88 2.77
CA ASN A 7 -4.10 16.97 2.44
C ASN A 7 -4.48 17.49 1.04
N THR A 8 -4.80 18.78 0.95
CA THR A 8 -5.17 19.45 -0.31
C THR A 8 -4.01 19.51 -1.30
N GLU A 9 -2.77 19.36 -0.84
CA GLU A 9 -1.57 19.31 -1.69
C GLU A 9 -1.34 17.93 -2.32
N TYR A 10 -2.04 16.90 -1.82
CA TYR A 10 -1.89 15.53 -2.28
C TYR A 10 -2.89 15.20 -3.38
N SER A 11 -2.46 14.36 -4.33
CA SER A 11 -3.38 13.75 -5.27
C SER A 11 -4.42 12.89 -4.54
N GLU A 12 -5.54 12.57 -5.18
CA GLU A 12 -6.56 11.70 -4.58
C GLU A 12 -5.99 10.34 -4.15
N MET A 13 -5.08 9.79 -4.96
CA MET A 13 -4.34 8.57 -4.63
C MET A 13 -3.53 8.72 -3.35
N MET A 14 -2.79 9.83 -3.19
CA MET A 14 -1.98 10.08 -1.99
C MET A 14 -2.84 10.38 -0.76
N ASN A 15 -4.03 10.97 -0.95
CA ASN A 15 -5.03 11.14 0.10
C ASN A 15 -5.58 9.80 0.61
N ILE A 16 -5.70 8.79 -0.26
CA ILE A 16 -6.05 7.42 0.13
C ILE A 16 -4.90 6.80 0.93
N VAL A 17 -3.65 6.95 0.47
CA VAL A 17 -2.45 6.41 1.15
C VAL A 17 -2.30 6.96 2.56
N ILE A 18 -2.45 8.28 2.77
CA ILE A 18 -2.34 8.87 4.12
C ILE A 18 -3.50 8.48 5.04
N GLY A 19 -4.68 8.17 4.49
CA GLY A 19 -5.79 7.61 5.27
C GLY A 19 -5.57 6.15 5.69
N MET A 20 -4.72 5.43 4.96
CA MET A 20 -4.44 4.01 5.19
C MET A 20 -3.16 3.75 5.99
N THR A 21 -2.21 4.69 5.98
CA THR A 21 -0.86 4.51 6.52
C THR A 21 -0.48 5.60 7.52
N THR A 22 0.65 5.44 8.19
CA THR A 22 1.20 6.52 9.03
C THR A 22 1.69 7.68 8.18
N ARG A 23 1.63 8.91 8.72
CA ARG A 23 2.04 10.14 8.01
C ARG A 23 3.42 10.01 7.34
N TRP A 24 4.41 9.51 8.06
CA TRP A 24 5.77 9.35 7.53
C TRP A 24 5.88 8.31 6.41
N VAL A 25 5.01 7.29 6.39
CA VAL A 25 4.94 6.29 5.29
C VAL A 25 4.27 6.91 4.07
N ALA A 26 3.21 7.69 4.28
CA ALA A 26 2.57 8.43 3.21
C ALA A 26 3.55 9.42 2.56
N GLU A 27 4.33 10.16 3.35
CA GLU A 27 5.40 11.03 2.87
C GLU A 27 6.46 10.24 2.09
N ALA A 28 6.91 9.08 2.59
CA ALA A 28 7.86 8.23 1.87
C ALA A 28 7.33 7.77 0.50
N ILE A 29 6.07 7.32 0.43
CA ILE A 29 5.42 6.93 -0.84
C ILE A 29 5.24 8.14 -1.76
N GLU A 30 4.93 9.31 -1.22
CA GLU A 30 4.79 10.56 -1.98
C GLU A 30 6.08 10.93 -2.71
N THR A 31 7.23 10.80 -2.04
CA THR A 31 8.52 11.09 -2.69
C THR A 31 8.74 10.20 -3.92
N GLN A 32 8.41 8.91 -3.81
CA GLN A 32 8.49 7.98 -4.92
C GLN A 32 7.49 8.33 -6.04
N TYR A 33 6.27 8.69 -5.65
CA TYR A 33 5.22 9.09 -6.59
C TYR A 33 5.59 10.35 -7.39
N LYS A 34 6.20 11.35 -6.76
CA LYS A 34 6.67 12.58 -7.43
C LYS A 34 7.71 12.27 -8.51
N VAL A 35 8.67 11.37 -8.21
CA VAL A 35 9.67 10.92 -9.18
C VAL A 35 9.01 10.18 -10.34
N ALA A 36 8.11 9.23 -10.04
CA ALA A 36 7.40 8.46 -11.07
C ALA A 36 6.44 9.30 -11.94
N SER A 37 5.91 10.39 -11.36
CA SER A 37 5.02 11.31 -12.06
C SER A 37 5.75 12.22 -13.04
N ASN A 38 7.04 12.50 -12.79
CA ASN A 38 7.86 13.34 -13.64
C ASN A 38 8.16 12.64 -14.97
N LEU A 39 7.68 13.25 -16.06
CA LEU A 39 7.77 12.67 -17.40
C LEU A 39 9.21 12.55 -17.89
N ASP A 40 10.04 13.56 -17.62
CA ASP A 40 11.44 13.58 -18.05
C ASP A 40 12.24 12.46 -17.40
N ILE A 41 12.01 12.24 -16.10
CA ILE A 41 12.63 11.13 -15.35
C ILE A 41 12.09 9.79 -15.84
N SER A 42 10.77 9.69 -16.05
CA SER A 42 10.13 8.46 -16.52
C SER A 42 10.59 8.04 -17.92
N ALA A 43 10.95 8.99 -18.78
CA ALA A 43 11.43 8.76 -20.14
C ALA A 43 12.85 8.16 -20.18
N GLY A 44 13.64 8.35 -19.12
CA GLY A 44 14.98 7.75 -18.98
C GLY A 44 14.97 6.25 -18.66
N TYR A 45 13.80 5.66 -18.39
CA TYR A 45 13.69 4.24 -18.08
C TYR A 45 13.50 3.39 -19.35
N SER A 46 14.34 2.37 -19.48
CA SER A 46 14.19 1.31 -20.46
C SER A 46 13.71 0.02 -19.80
N PHE A 47 12.89 -0.73 -20.52
CA PHE A 47 12.22 -1.93 -20.03
C PHE A 47 12.69 -3.14 -20.85
N LYS A 48 13.30 -4.14 -20.20
CA LYS A 48 13.73 -5.39 -20.82
C LYS A 48 12.93 -6.56 -20.24
N ASP A 49 12.39 -7.41 -21.11
CA ASP A 49 11.59 -8.56 -20.73
C ASP A 49 12.43 -9.86 -20.76
N MET A 50 13.00 -10.23 -19.61
CA MET A 50 13.81 -11.45 -19.45
C MET A 50 13.26 -12.33 -18.31
N GLY A 51 11.96 -12.64 -18.35
CA GLY A 51 11.26 -13.39 -17.31
C GLY A 51 10.86 -12.52 -16.12
N ASP A 52 11.83 -11.90 -15.45
CA ASP A 52 11.62 -10.74 -14.60
C ASP A 52 11.77 -9.45 -15.44
N HIS A 53 10.95 -8.43 -15.13
CA HIS A 53 10.98 -7.17 -15.89
C HIS A 53 12.14 -6.33 -15.37
N VAL A 54 13.19 -6.20 -16.17
CA VAL A 54 14.36 -5.38 -15.81
C VAL A 54 14.08 -3.94 -16.23
N ILE A 55 14.09 -3.06 -15.25
CA ILE A 55 13.98 -1.62 -15.40
C ILE A 55 15.40 -1.06 -15.32
N SER A 56 15.89 -0.55 -16.44
CA SER A 56 17.22 0.06 -16.52
C SER A 56 17.07 1.57 -16.64
N ASN A 57 17.69 2.27 -15.68
CA ASN A 57 18.03 3.68 -15.80
C ASN A 57 19.50 3.78 -16.24
N GLU A 58 19.94 4.94 -16.73
CA GLU A 58 21.29 5.22 -17.26
C GLU A 58 22.43 4.67 -16.39
N ASN A 59 22.22 4.60 -15.06
CA ASN A 59 23.25 4.18 -14.10
C ASN A 59 22.99 2.84 -13.40
N HIS A 60 21.76 2.30 -13.41
CA HIS A 60 21.41 1.12 -12.60
C HIS A 60 20.34 0.25 -13.27
N GLU A 61 20.53 -1.07 -13.19
CA GLU A 61 19.52 -2.06 -13.57
C GLU A 61 18.82 -2.60 -12.32
N HIS A 62 17.49 -2.53 -12.32
CA HIS A 62 16.63 -3.04 -11.25
C HIS A 62 15.70 -4.12 -11.79
N GLN A 63 15.48 -5.17 -11.01
CA GLN A 63 14.53 -6.23 -11.34
C GLN A 63 13.20 -5.94 -10.64
N LEU A 64 12.12 -5.94 -11.42
CA LEU A 64 10.75 -5.78 -10.96
C LEU A 64 9.93 -7.02 -11.31
N GLN A 65 9.29 -7.60 -10.30
CA GLN A 65 8.33 -8.68 -10.50
C GLN A 65 7.00 -8.12 -11.00
N LYS A 66 6.48 -8.66 -12.12
CA LYS A 66 5.26 -8.14 -12.77
C LYS A 66 3.99 -8.32 -11.94
N ASP A 67 3.89 -9.46 -11.25
CA ASP A 67 2.69 -9.86 -10.53
C ASP A 67 2.56 -9.16 -9.17
N THR A 68 3.68 -9.09 -8.44
CA THR A 68 3.73 -8.53 -7.09
C THR A 68 4.12 -7.06 -7.07
N LEU A 69 4.66 -6.54 -8.18
CA LEU A 69 5.26 -5.20 -8.29
C LEU A 69 6.37 -4.95 -7.26
N GLN A 70 7.02 -6.01 -6.80
CA GLN A 70 8.16 -5.92 -5.91
C GLN A 70 9.44 -5.67 -6.70
N CYS A 71 10.17 -4.64 -6.28
CA CYS A 71 11.42 -4.23 -6.90
C CYS A 71 12.60 -4.61 -6.00
N ASN A 72 13.74 -4.92 -6.61
CA ASN A 72 14.99 -5.16 -5.89
C ASN A 72 15.73 -3.87 -5.49
N CYS A 73 15.18 -2.67 -5.70
CA CYS A 73 15.83 -1.43 -5.29
C CYS A 73 15.88 -1.30 -3.75
N GLU A 74 16.87 -0.56 -3.25
CA GLU A 74 17.11 -0.38 -1.81
C GLU A 74 15.86 0.07 -1.04
N PHE A 75 15.08 1.00 -1.62
CA PHE A 75 13.83 1.46 -1.03
C PHE A 75 12.81 0.33 -0.87
N SER A 76 12.57 -0.44 -1.93
CA SER A 76 11.61 -1.55 -1.92
C SER A 76 12.07 -2.67 -1.00
N GLN A 77 13.36 -2.99 -0.93
CA GLN A 77 13.88 -4.01 -0.03
C GLN A 77 13.79 -3.61 1.45
N THR A 78 14.14 -2.36 1.76
CA THR A 78 14.19 -1.86 3.15
C THR A 78 12.79 -1.65 3.71
N MET A 79 11.95 -0.98 2.91
CA MET A 79 10.64 -0.53 3.33
C MET A 79 9.53 -1.51 2.97
N LYS A 80 9.73 -2.37 1.96
CA LYS A 80 8.67 -3.21 1.38
C LYS A 80 7.43 -2.40 1.02
N LEU A 81 7.70 -1.25 0.42
CA LEU A 81 6.71 -0.29 -0.08
C LEU A 81 6.88 -0.16 -1.59
N PRO A 82 5.82 0.24 -2.32
CA PRO A 82 5.92 0.47 -3.74
C PRO A 82 6.93 1.59 -4.04
N CYS A 83 7.92 1.28 -4.85
CA CYS A 83 8.93 2.23 -5.31
C CYS A 83 8.51 2.93 -6.61
N HIS A 84 9.20 4.00 -6.97
CA HIS A 84 8.94 4.71 -8.22
C HIS A 84 9.12 3.82 -9.46
N HIS A 85 10.01 2.82 -9.44
CA HIS A 85 10.16 1.87 -10.55
C HIS A 85 8.88 1.08 -10.84
N ALA A 86 8.20 0.60 -9.79
CA ALA A 86 6.92 -0.11 -9.92
C ALA A 86 5.83 0.79 -10.50
N MET A 87 5.81 2.06 -10.08
CA MET A 87 4.87 3.07 -10.56
C MET A 87 5.11 3.42 -12.04
N VAL A 88 6.37 3.66 -12.41
CA VAL A 88 6.79 3.96 -13.79
C VAL A 88 6.49 2.80 -14.73
N TYR A 89 6.76 1.56 -14.30
CA TYR A 89 6.38 0.36 -15.06
C TYR A 89 4.87 0.24 -15.27
N LYS A 90 4.06 0.37 -14.20
CA LYS A 90 2.61 0.30 -14.39
C LYS A 90 2.09 1.36 -15.35
N ARG A 91 2.65 2.57 -15.27
CA ARG A 91 2.33 3.66 -16.19
C ARG A 91 2.73 3.33 -17.64
N SER A 92 3.90 2.72 -17.86
CA SER A 92 4.33 2.31 -19.21
C SER A 92 3.48 1.18 -19.79
N THR A 93 2.91 0.31 -18.95
CA THR A 93 1.90 -0.68 -19.37
C THR A 93 0.51 -0.09 -19.64
N GLY A 94 0.33 1.23 -19.52
CA GLY A 94 -0.97 1.90 -19.71
C GLY A 94 -1.96 1.69 -18.55
N SER A 95 -1.51 1.10 -17.45
CA SER A 95 -2.33 0.87 -16.25
C SER A 95 -2.09 1.97 -15.22
N ALA A 96 -3.17 2.53 -14.66
CA ALA A 96 -3.03 3.42 -13.51
C ALA A 96 -2.40 2.64 -12.35
N PHE A 97 -1.30 3.15 -11.79
CA PHE A 97 -0.72 2.56 -10.59
C PHE A 97 -1.65 2.85 -9.41
N ILE A 98 -2.33 1.83 -8.88
CA ILE A 98 -3.17 1.97 -7.69
C ILE A 98 -2.42 1.36 -6.52
N VAL A 99 -2.09 2.19 -5.52
CA VAL A 99 -1.54 1.70 -4.25
C VAL A 99 -2.62 0.88 -3.55
N THR A 100 -2.46 -0.44 -3.55
CA THR A 100 -3.38 -1.37 -2.84
C THR A 100 -2.85 -1.71 -1.46
N LEU A 101 -3.73 -2.10 -0.53
CA LEU A 101 -3.32 -2.61 0.79
C LEU A 101 -2.30 -3.74 0.68
N SER A 102 -2.43 -4.60 -0.34
CA SER A 102 -1.54 -5.72 -0.60
C SER A 102 -0.12 -5.29 -0.98
N SER A 103 0.04 -4.08 -1.51
CA SER A 103 1.34 -3.52 -1.89
C SER A 103 2.09 -2.85 -0.72
N ILE A 104 1.40 -2.66 0.41
CA ILE A 104 1.96 -2.04 1.62
C ILE A 104 2.09 -3.13 2.68
N GLU A 105 3.28 -3.27 3.26
CA GLU A 105 3.45 -4.26 4.31
C GLU A 105 2.52 -3.96 5.52
N PRO A 106 1.83 -4.98 6.08
CA PRO A 106 0.80 -4.77 7.11
C PRO A 106 1.25 -3.97 8.33
N ARG A 107 2.55 -3.97 8.65
CA ARG A 107 3.13 -3.19 9.75
C ARG A 107 2.92 -1.67 9.62
N TYR A 108 2.71 -1.17 8.40
CA TYR A 108 2.55 0.25 8.11
C TYR A 108 1.09 0.72 7.96
N VAL A 109 0.15 -0.21 7.95
CA VAL A 109 -1.26 0.09 7.69
C VAL A 109 -1.98 0.42 9.01
N GLN A 110 -2.50 1.64 9.10
CA GLN A 110 -3.24 2.14 10.26
C GLN A 110 -4.63 1.51 10.41
N ILE A 111 -5.29 1.12 9.32
CA ILE A 111 -6.60 0.47 9.37
C ILE A 111 -6.54 -0.84 10.18
N TYR A 112 -5.47 -1.64 10.01
CA TYR A 112 -5.27 -2.83 10.83
C TYR A 112 -5.07 -2.48 12.31
N ARG A 113 -4.36 -1.38 12.63
CA ARG A 113 -4.26 -0.91 14.02
C ARG A 113 -5.62 -0.52 14.58
N GLY A 114 -6.45 0.18 13.81
CA GLY A 114 -7.81 0.55 14.21
C GLY A 114 -8.71 -0.66 14.42
N ILE A 115 -8.66 -1.66 13.55
CA ILE A 115 -9.45 -2.90 13.67
C ILE A 115 -8.95 -3.75 14.85
N VAL A 116 -7.64 -3.93 15.01
CA VAL A 116 -7.06 -4.68 16.14
C VAL A 116 -7.33 -3.97 17.47
N GLN A 117 -7.30 -2.63 17.49
CA GLN A 117 -7.61 -1.86 18.68
C GLN A 117 -9.12 -1.85 18.96
N ALA A 118 -9.98 -1.81 17.94
CA ALA A 118 -11.42 -1.93 18.09
C ALA A 118 -11.84 -3.33 18.53
N SER A 119 -11.25 -4.39 17.98
CA SER A 119 -11.49 -5.78 18.41
C SER A 119 -10.95 -6.01 19.81
N SER A 120 -9.77 -5.48 20.15
CA SER A 120 -9.22 -5.53 21.51
C SER A 120 -10.11 -4.79 22.52
N ARG A 121 -10.62 -3.60 22.18
CA ARG A 121 -11.56 -2.86 23.04
C ARG A 121 -12.92 -3.53 23.14
N TYR A 122 -13.41 -4.15 22.06
CA TYR A 122 -14.67 -4.90 22.06
C TYR A 122 -14.55 -6.18 22.88
N LEU A 123 -13.45 -6.93 22.74
CA LEU A 123 -13.14 -8.07 23.59
C LEU A 123 -12.98 -7.65 25.05
N ALA A 124 -12.25 -6.56 25.33
CA ALA A 124 -12.15 -6.01 26.67
C ALA A 124 -13.51 -5.58 27.25
N TYR A 125 -14.40 -5.03 26.42
CA TYR A 125 -15.77 -4.70 26.80
C TYR A 125 -16.62 -5.95 27.08
N LEU A 126 -16.51 -6.99 26.25
CA LEU A 126 -17.20 -8.27 26.48
C LEU A 126 -16.73 -8.97 27.76
N PHE A 127 -15.40 -8.96 28.02
CA PHE A 127 -14.83 -9.44 29.28
C PHE A 127 -15.30 -8.60 30.48
N ALA A 128 -15.30 -7.27 30.37
CA ALA A 128 -15.77 -6.37 31.43
C ALA A 128 -17.28 -6.47 31.69
N CYS A 129 -18.07 -6.84 30.67
CA CYS A 129 -19.53 -7.01 30.76
C CYS A 129 -19.94 -8.44 31.16
N GLY A 130 -18.98 -9.37 31.32
CA GLY A 130 -19.26 -10.75 31.76
C GLY A 130 -20.07 -11.59 30.75
N ARG A 131 -20.15 -11.18 29.48
CA ARG A 131 -20.87 -11.95 28.44
C ARG A 131 -19.97 -13.05 27.90
N SER A 132 -20.28 -14.30 28.26
CA SER A 132 -19.66 -15.50 27.69
C SER A 132 -19.71 -15.48 26.17
N ALA A 133 -18.64 -15.97 25.52
CA ALA A 133 -18.38 -15.92 24.08
C ALA A 133 -19.33 -16.77 23.20
N ASP A 134 -20.43 -17.27 23.77
CA ASP A 134 -21.35 -18.21 23.11
C ASP A 134 -22.33 -17.53 22.14
N GLY A 135 -22.35 -16.19 22.08
CA GLY A 135 -23.23 -15.41 21.21
C GLY A 135 -22.76 -15.21 19.76
N LEU A 136 -21.50 -15.57 19.44
CA LEU A 136 -20.88 -15.25 18.14
C LEU A 136 -21.33 -16.16 16.97
N ALA A 137 -21.92 -17.33 17.24
CA ALA A 137 -22.35 -18.25 16.19
C ALA A 137 -23.57 -17.76 15.37
N LYS A 138 -24.30 -16.73 15.83
CA LYS A 138 -25.51 -16.24 15.15
C LYS A 138 -25.31 -15.03 14.24
N LEU A 139 -24.15 -14.37 14.25
CA LEU A 139 -23.88 -13.19 13.41
C LEU A 139 -23.13 -13.51 12.10
N TYR A 140 -22.57 -14.72 11.96
CA TYR A 140 -21.87 -15.19 10.76
C TYR A 140 -22.61 -16.30 9.99
N ALA A 141 -23.88 -16.57 10.30
CA ALA A 141 -24.71 -17.40 9.45
C ALA A 141 -25.09 -16.57 8.21
N ALA A 142 -24.29 -16.70 7.15
CA ALA A 142 -24.64 -16.22 5.82
C ALA A 142 -26.01 -16.78 5.41
N PRO A 143 -26.89 -15.99 4.78
CA PRO A 143 -28.07 -16.55 4.15
C PRO A 143 -27.60 -17.42 2.97
N THR A 144 -27.61 -18.73 3.16
CA THR A 144 -27.60 -19.69 2.06
C THR A 144 -28.91 -19.53 1.31
N LYS A 145 -28.82 -19.14 0.04
CA LYS A 145 -29.94 -19.18 -0.88
C LYS A 145 -30.20 -20.62 -1.31
#